data_AF-A0A699U1V8-F1
#
_entry.id   AF-A0A699U1V8-F1
#
_cell.length_a   1.000
_cell.length_b   1.000
_cell.length_c   1.000
_cell.angle_alpha   90.00
_cell.angle_beta   90.00
_cell.angle_gamma   90.00
#
_symmetry.space_group_name_H-M   'P 1'
#
loop_
_entity.id
_entity.type
_entity.pdbx_description
1 polymer ?
#
loop_
_entity_poly.entity_id
_entity_poly.type
_entity_poly.pdbx_seq_one_letter_code
_entity_poly.pdbx_strand_id
1 'polypeptide(L)' 'MFAKVARIEAIRLFLAYVAHKDFTVFQMDVKTGFLNVILKEEVYVDQPSDFVSKQYPDHVYALDKALYGLKQAPR' A
#
# COMPACT_ATOMS: atom_id res chain seq x y z
N MET A 1 0.07 7.65 12.81
CA MET A 1 -1.07 7.36 11.92
C MET A 1 -1.34 5.88 12.11
N PHE A 2 -2.45 5.52 12.77
CA PHE A 2 -2.75 4.13 13.09
C PHE A 2 -3.25 3.44 11.82
N ALA A 3 -2.47 2.51 11.28
CA ALA A 3 -2.96 1.58 10.27
C ALA A 3 -4.16 0.84 10.89
N LYS A 4 -5.32 0.85 10.22
CA LYS A 4 -6.48 0.03 10.61
C LYS A 4 -6.16 -1.44 10.30
N VAL A 5 -5.31 -2.06 11.11
CA VAL A 5 -5.11 -3.50 11.07
C VAL A 5 -6.28 -4.11 11.84
N ALA A 6 -7.16 -4.81 11.13
CA ALA A 6 -8.20 -5.58 11.78
C ALA A 6 -7.54 -6.61 12.70
N ARG A 7 -7.93 -6.62 13.99
CA ARG A 7 -7.41 -7.59 14.95
C ARG A 7 -7.87 -8.99 14.55
N ILE A 8 -7.00 -9.98 14.68
CA ILE A 8 -7.30 -11.37 14.27
C ILE A 8 -8.54 -11.94 14.95
N GLU A 9 -8.81 -11.52 16.18
CA GLU A 9 -10.02 -11.87 16.95
C GLU A 9 -11.29 -11.36 16.27
N ALA A 10 -11.28 -10.11 15.79
CA ALA A 10 -12.40 -9.51 15.09
C ALA A 10 -12.62 -10.17 13.71
N ILE A 11 -11.54 -10.52 13.01
CA ILE A 11 -11.62 -11.26 11.74
C ILE A 11 -12.27 -12.64 11.96
N ARG A 12 -11.83 -13.38 12.99
CA ARG A 12 -12.38 -14.70 13.33
C ARG A 12 -13.86 -14.62 13.71
N LEU A 13 -14.24 -13.64 14.53
CA LEU A 13 -15.63 -13.42 14.90
C LEU A 13 -16.50 -13.08 13.68
N PHE A 14 -16.01 -12.22 12.80
CA PHE A 14 -16.69 -11.86 11.56
C PHE A 14 -16.89 -13.08 10.65
N LEU A 15 -15.84 -13.88 10.43
CA LEU A 15 -15.92 -15.09 9.60
C LEU A 15 -16.87 -16.13 10.21
N ALA A 16 -16.85 -16.33 11.53
CA ALA A 16 -17.76 -17.24 12.22
C ALA A 16 -19.23 -16.80 12.06
N TYR A 17 -19.48 -15.49 12.16
CA TYR A 17 -20.82 -14.94 11.96
C TYR A 17 -21.31 -15.11 10.52
N VAL A 18 -20.46 -14.81 9.53
CA VAL A 18 -20.78 -14.99 8.11
C VAL A 18 -21.07 -16.45 7.80
N ALA A 19 -20.24 -17.38 8.30
CA ALA A 19 -20.47 -18.82 8.14
C ALA A 19 -21.79 -19.27 8.77
N HIS A 20 -22.16 -18.73 9.93
CA HIS A 20 -23.44 -19.03 10.58
C HIS A 20 -24.65 -18.48 9.80
N LYS A 21 -24.47 -17.44 8.99
CA LYS A 21 -25.52 -16.78 8.21
C LYS A 21 -25.56 -17.18 6.74
N ASP A 22 -24.71 -18.12 6.32
CA ASP A 22 -24.52 -18.52 4.91
C ASP A 22 -24.26 -17.32 3.99
N PHE A 23 -23.52 -16.33 4.48
CA PHE A 23 -23.17 -15.15 3.69
C PHE A 23 -21.95 -15.41 2.80
N THR A 24 -21.98 -14.87 1.58
CA THR A 24 -20.81 -14.86 0.70
C THR A 24 -19.89 -13.70 1.08
N VAL A 25 -18.62 -14.00 1.39
CA VAL A 25 -17.59 -12.97 1.59
C VAL A 25 -16.88 -12.69 0.28
N PHE A 26 -16.77 -11.42 -0.07
CA PHE A 26 -15.91 -10.96 -1.16
C PHE A 26 -14.72 -10.23 -0.58
N GLN A 27 -13.51 -10.65 -0.96
CA GLN A 27 -12.29 -9.92 -0.65
C GLN A 27 -11.99 -8.95 -1.80
N MET A 28 -11.84 -7.67 -1.46
CA MET A 28 -11.48 -6.65 -2.43
C MET A 28 -10.11 -6.09 -2.04
N ASP A 29 -9.09 -6.46 -2.80
CA ASP A 29 -7.75 -5.90 -2.65
C ASP A 29 -7.71 -4.51 -3.32
N VAL A 30 -7.66 -3.46 -2.51
CA VAL A 30 -7.58 -2.09 -3.00
C VAL A 30 -6.13 -1.76 -3.31
N LYS A 31 -5.65 -2.19 -4.49
CA LYS A 31 -4.30 -1.90 -4.99
C LYS A 31 -3.97 -0.41 -5.01
N THR A 32 -4.98 0.45 -5.16
CA THR A 32 -4.85 1.91 -5.18
C THR A 32 -4.76 2.55 -3.80
N GLY A 33 -5.02 1.81 -2.72
CA GLY A 33 -4.93 2.33 -1.36
C GLY A 33 -3.51 2.80 -1.03
N PHE A 34 -2.51 2.10 -1.57
CA PHE A 34 -1.10 2.47 -1.48
C PHE A 34 -0.78 3.73 -2.27
N LEU A 35 -1.18 3.74 -3.55
CA LEU A 35 -0.83 4.79 -4.50
C LEU A 35 -1.50 6.14 -4.16
N ASN A 36 -2.52 6.17 -3.30
CA ASN A 36 -3.19 7.39 -2.86
C ASN A 36 -2.79 7.86 -1.46
N VAL A 37 -1.91 7.14 -0.76
CA VAL A 37 -1.34 7.62 0.51
C VAL A 37 -0.17 8.56 0.21
N ILE A 38 -0.30 9.80 0.67
CA ILE A 38 0.80 10.77 0.68
C ILE A 38 1.88 10.25 1.63
N LEU A 39 3.12 10.21 1.15
CA LEU A 39 4.27 9.81 1.96
C LEU A 39 4.55 10.87 3.02
N LYS A 40 4.66 10.45 4.29
CA LYS A 40 5.05 11.35 5.38
C LYS A 40 6.55 11.65 5.42
N GLU A 41 7.34 10.80 4.80
CA GLU A 41 8.79 10.88 4.73
C GLU A 41 9.18 11.11 3.28
N GLU A 42 10.20 11.93 3.02
CA GLU A 42 10.77 12.07 1.68
C GLU A 42 11.48 10.78 1.29
N VAL A 43 10.96 10.12 0.26
CA VAL A 43 11.55 8.91 -0.31
C VAL A 43 12.08 9.25 -1.69
N TYR A 44 13.37 8.97 -1.90
CA TYR A 44 14.00 9.08 -3.20
C TYR A 44 14.22 7.69 -3.80
N VAL A 45 14.06 7.58 -5.11
CA VAL A 45 14.33 6.35 -5.87
C VAL A 45 15.22 6.65 -7.06
N ASP A 46 16.08 5.70 -7.40
CA ASP A 46 16.88 5.78 -8.61
C ASP A 46 16.00 5.86 -9.85
N GLN A 47 16.52 6.51 -10.89
CA GLN A 47 15.82 6.61 -12.15
C GLN A 47 15.69 5.21 -12.78
N PRO A 48 14.47 4.80 -13.18
CA PRO A 48 14.30 3.57 -13.94
C PRO A 48 15.14 3.62 -15.21
N SER A 49 15.67 2.48 -15.65
CA SER A 49 16.52 2.37 -16.85
C SER A 49 15.91 3.02 -18.08
N ASP A 50 14.58 2.95 -18.21
CA ASP A 50 13.85 3.42 -19.37
C ASP A 50 13.37 4.89 -19.22
N PHE A 51 13.66 5.53 -18.09
CA PHE A 51 13.20 6.87 -17.74
C PHE A 51 14.32 7.82 -17.30
N VAL A 52 15.59 7.46 -17.54
CA VAL A 52 16.73 8.31 -17.18
C VAL A 52 16.69 9.63 -17.95
N SER A 53 16.73 10.73 -17.22
CA SER A 53 16.79 12.09 -17.75
C SER A 53 18.12 12.34 -18.45
N LYS A 54 18.07 12.77 -19.72
CA LYS A 54 19.27 13.15 -20.48
C LYS A 54 19.98 14.40 -19.94
N GLN A 55 19.24 15.28 -19.27
CA GLN A 55 19.79 16.52 -18.71
C GLN A 55 20.36 16.31 -17.30
N TYR A 56 19.81 15.34 -16.56
CA TYR A 56 20.15 15.07 -15.17
C TYR A 56 20.28 13.55 -14.95
N PRO A 57 21.31 12.91 -15.56
CA PRO A 57 21.44 11.45 -15.53
C PRO A 57 21.70 10.91 -14.12
N ASP A 58 22.37 11.68 -13.26
CA ASP A 58 22.76 11.27 -11.90
C ASP A 58 21.75 11.66 -10.81
N HIS A 59 20.57 12.16 -11.19
CA HIS A 59 19.54 12.54 -10.22
C HIS A 59 18.69 11.34 -9.79
N VAL A 60 17.99 11.53 -8.67
CA VAL A 60 17.00 10.60 -8.13
C VAL A 60 15.62 11.24 -8.17
N TYR A 61 14.57 10.43 -8.28
CA TYR A 61 13.20 10.92 -8.24
C TYR A 61 12.65 10.92 -6.82
N ALA A 62 12.05 12.03 -6.41
CA ALA A 62 11.27 12.11 -5.18
C ALA A 62 9.88 11.50 -5.40
N LEU A 63 9.49 10.56 -4.53
CA LEU A 63 8.16 9.98 -4.56
C LEU A 63 7.17 10.85 -3.80
N ASP A 64 6.15 11.32 -4.51
CA ASP A 64 5.00 12.04 -3.93
C ASP A 64 3.97 11.07 -3.30
N LYS A 65 3.96 9.82 -3.77
CA LYS A 65 2.98 8.80 -3.40
C LYS A 65 3.65 7.47 -3.08
N ALA A 66 3.06 6.72 -2.14
CA ALA A 66 3.63 5.44 -1.74
C ALA A 66 3.51 4.39 -2.86
N LEU A 67 4.64 3.79 -3.22
CA LEU A 67 4.71 2.63 -4.12
C LEU A 67 4.58 1.32 -3.34
N TYR A 68 4.02 0.31 -3.99
CA TYR A 68 3.88 -1.02 -3.41
C TYR A 68 5.26 -1.61 -3.04
N GLY A 69 5.36 -2.21 -1.86
CA GLY A 69 6.60 -2.84 -1.40
C GLY A 69 7.62 -1.90 -0.75
N LEU A 70 7.33 -0.60 -0.64
CA LEU A 70 8.14 0.31 0.19
C LEU A 70 8.11 -0.13 1.65
N LYS A 71 9.28 -0.15 2.30
CA LYS A 71 9.43 -0.58 3.70
C LYS A 71 8.64 0.30 4.69
N GLN A 72 8.45 1.58 4.35
CA GLN A 72 7.70 2.56 5.14
C GLN A 72 6.19 2.50 4.91
N ALA A 73 5.76 1.83 3.84
CA ALA A 73 4.36 1.78 3.52
C ALA A 73 3.68 0.64 4.31
N PRO A 74 2.39 0.80 4.68
CA PRO A 74 1.71 -0.17 5.53
C PRO A 74 1.73 -1.55 4.88
N ARG A 75 2.19 -2.61 5.56
CA ARG A 75 2.03 -3.98 5.07
C ARG A 75 0.61 -4.47 5.23
#